data_AF-A0AAD7STZ1-F1
#
_entry.id   AF-A0AAD7STZ1-F1
#
_cell.length_a   1.000
_cell.length_b   1.000
_cell.length_c   1.000
_cell.angle_alpha   90.00
_cell.angle_beta   90.00
_cell.angle_gamma   90.00
#
_symmetry.space_group_name_H-M   'P 1'
#
loop_
_entity.id
_entity.type
_entity.pdbx_description
1 polymer ?
#
loop_
_entity_poly.entity_id
_entity_poly.type
_entity_poly.pdbx_seq_one_letter_code
_entity_poly.pdbx_strand_id
1 'polypeptide(L)'
;MRDRLADLTVSCENESGEVPFAVEPESFLEGFLRKVEEARRLVDKISSQVEEVKNKHSCILSAPDPDERTKEDLAWLNGAIKRNANAVRDHLKAMQEDLPQDENAN
;
A
#
# COMPACT_ATOMS: atom_id res chain seq x y z
N MET A 1 4.46 23.13 -28.11
CA MET A 1 5.77 23.36 -27.47
C MET A 1 6.77 22.48 -28.19
N ARG A 2 7.98 22.97 -28.52
CA ARG A 2 9.02 22.12 -29.14
C ARG A 2 9.58 21.17 -28.08
N ASP A 3 9.71 19.91 -28.44
CA ASP A 3 10.41 18.90 -27.66
C ASP A 3 11.90 19.27 -27.58
N ARG A 4 12.43 19.36 -26.36
CA ARG A 4 13.83 19.73 -26.07
C ARG A 4 14.63 18.55 -25.52
N LEU A 5 14.08 17.34 -25.56
CA LEU A 5 14.74 16.15 -25.01
C LEU A 5 16.10 15.90 -25.68
N ALA A 6 16.21 16.17 -26.99
CA ALA A 6 17.46 16.04 -27.74
C ALA A 6 18.54 17.05 -27.34
N ASP A 7 18.18 18.27 -26.94
CA ASP A 7 19.14 19.29 -26.47
C ASP A 7 19.82 18.85 -25.16
N LEU A 8 19.10 18.06 -24.35
CA LEU A 8 19.59 17.55 -23.07
C LEU A 8 20.60 16.41 -23.29
N THR A 9 20.37 15.56 -24.29
CA THR A 9 21.27 14.45 -24.62
C THR A 9 22.63 14.95 -25.12
N VAL A 10 22.64 16.01 -25.94
CA VAL A 10 23.86 16.63 -26.48
C VAL A 10 24.68 17.34 -25.40
N SER A 11 24.05 17.83 -24.33
CA SER A 11 24.79 18.47 -23.22
C SER A 11 25.53 17.46 -22.36
N CYS A 12 25.06 16.21 -22.28
CA CYS A 12 25.71 15.15 -21.50
C CYS A 12 26.97 14.56 -22.15
N GLU A 13 27.16 14.69 -23.46
CA GLU A 13 28.39 14.21 -24.13
C GLU A 13 29.61 15.08 -23.82
N ASN A 14 29.41 16.27 -23.26
CA ASN A 14 30.43 17.32 -23.13
C ASN A 14 30.94 17.48 -21.69
N GLU A 15 30.27 16.83 -20.73
CA GLU A 15 30.48 17.03 -19.30
C GLU A 15 30.70 15.65 -18.67
N SER A 16 31.92 15.13 -18.77
CA SER A 16 32.40 13.96 -18.01
C SER A 16 32.51 14.23 -16.49
N GLY A 17 31.54 14.96 -15.93
CA GLY A 17 31.28 14.99 -14.51
C GLY A 17 30.30 13.86 -14.22
N GLU A 18 30.83 12.67 -13.99
CA GLU A 18 30.09 11.57 -13.38
C GLU A 18 29.62 12.05 -12.00
N VAL A 19 28.47 12.72 -11.98
CA VAL A 19 27.71 12.94 -10.75
C VAL A 19 27.36 11.53 -10.29
N PRO A 20 27.80 11.08 -9.10
CA PRO A 20 27.34 9.82 -8.57
C PRO A 20 25.84 10.03 -8.31
N PHE A 21 25.01 9.68 -9.29
CA PHE A 21 23.64 9.35 -9.01
C PHE A 21 23.78 8.22 -8.00
N ALA A 22 23.36 8.46 -6.76
CA ALA A 22 23.27 7.41 -5.77
C ALA A 22 22.25 6.41 -6.34
N VAL A 23 22.76 5.46 -7.11
CA VAL A 23 22.03 4.27 -7.53
C VAL A 23 21.93 3.46 -6.25
N GLU A 24 21.01 3.85 -5.36
CA GLU A 24 20.41 2.89 -4.46
C GLU A 24 19.98 1.72 -5.35
N PRO A 25 20.38 0.50 -4.98
CA PRO A 25 20.36 -0.60 -5.91
C PRO A 25 18.91 -0.82 -6.34
N GLU A 26 18.64 -0.91 -7.66
CA GLU A 26 17.28 -1.16 -8.19
C GLU A 26 16.54 -2.28 -7.43
N SER A 27 17.30 -3.23 -6.86
CA SER A 27 16.81 -4.30 -6.00
C SER A 27 16.16 -3.84 -4.67
N PHE A 28 16.64 -2.78 -4.04
CA PHE A 28 16.02 -2.20 -2.84
C PHE A 28 14.68 -1.58 -3.19
N LEU A 29 14.64 -0.75 -4.24
CA LEU A 29 13.41 -0.10 -4.69
C LEU A 29 12.37 -1.13 -5.16
N GLU A 30 12.78 -2.18 -5.88
CA GLU A 30 11.87 -3.27 -6.27
C GLU A 30 11.29 -3.99 -5.04
N GLY A 31 12.13 -4.27 -4.04
CA GLY A 31 11.70 -4.87 -2.77
C GLY A 31 10.73 -3.97 -2.00
N PHE A 32 11.00 -2.67 -1.96
CA PHE A 32 10.15 -1.68 -1.31
C PHE A 32 8.79 -1.56 -2.02
N LEU A 33 8.77 -1.42 -3.35
CA LEU A 33 7.53 -1.34 -4.13
C LEU A 33 6.68 -2.60 -3.99
N ARG A 34 7.30 -3.78 -3.87
CA ARG A 34 6.60 -5.03 -3.58
C ARG A 34 5.88 -4.98 -2.23
N LYS A 35 6.53 -4.48 -1.18
CA LYS A 35 5.92 -4.31 0.15
C LYS A 35 4.77 -3.28 0.13
N VAL A 36 4.94 -2.18 -0.60
CA VAL A 36 3.89 -1.17 -0.79
C VAL A 36 2.66 -1.78 -1.47
N GLU A 37 2.87 -2.55 -2.54
CA GLU A 37 1.79 -3.20 -3.27
C GLU A 37 1.06 -4.26 -2.42
N GLU A 38 1.78 -4.98 -1.56
CA GLU A 38 1.16 -5.90 -0.60
C GLU A 38 0.28 -5.17 0.42
N ALA A 39 0.78 -4.07 1.00
CA ALA A 39 0.00 -3.23 1.92
C ALA A 39 -1.25 -2.66 1.22
N ARG A 40 -1.12 -2.19 -0.01
CA ARG A 40 -2.24 -1.70 -0.83
C ARG A 40 -3.31 -2.77 -1.02
N ARG A 41 -2.93 -4.01 -1.38
CA ARG A 41 -3.87 -5.12 -1.54
C ARG A 41 -4.62 -5.45 -0.25
N LEU A 42 -3.95 -5.38 0.90
CA LEU A 42 -4.61 -5.57 2.19
C LEU A 42 -5.63 -4.46 2.47
N VAL A 43 -5.31 -3.20 2.13
CA VAL A 43 -6.24 -2.07 2.26
C VAL A 43 -7.46 -2.24 1.34
N ASP A 44 -7.26 -2.65 0.08
CA ASP A 44 -8.35 -2.94 -0.85
C ASP A 44 -9.24 -4.07 -0.34
N LYS A 45 -8.62 -5.11 0.24
CA LYS A 45 -9.34 -6.23 0.88
C LYS A 45 -10.17 -5.78 2.07
N ILE A 46 -9.62 -4.93 2.95
CA ILE A 46 -10.37 -4.36 4.08
C ILE A 46 -11.56 -3.56 3.56
N SER A 47 -11.36 -2.74 2.53
CA SER A 47 -12.43 -1.93 1.92
C SER A 47 -13.58 -2.80 1.43
N SER A 48 -13.27 -3.91 0.73
CA SER A 48 -14.29 -4.89 0.31
C SER A 48 -15.02 -5.52 1.49
N GLN A 49 -14.30 -5.92 2.54
CA GLN A 49 -14.89 -6.52 3.74
C GLN A 49 -15.81 -5.54 4.49
N VAL A 50 -15.46 -4.25 4.52
CA VAL A 50 -16.29 -3.21 5.13
C VAL A 50 -17.60 -3.03 4.36
N GLU A 51 -17.57 -3.06 3.03
CA GLU A 51 -18.80 -3.03 2.21
C GLU A 51 -19.69 -4.26 2.45
N GLU A 52 -19.09 -5.46 2.57
CA GLU A 52 -19.84 -6.66 2.95
C GLU A 52 -20.49 -6.54 4.34
N VAL A 53 -19.77 -5.98 5.32
CA VAL A 53 -20.33 -5.72 6.66
C VAL A 53 -21.53 -4.79 6.58
N LYS A 54 -21.47 -3.71 5.78
CA LYS A 54 -22.61 -2.80 5.58
C LYS A 54 -23.80 -3.53 4.98
N ASN A 55 -23.58 -4.37 3.96
CA ASN A 55 -24.64 -5.14 3.33
C ASN A 55 -25.30 -6.14 4.30
N LYS A 56 -24.48 -6.85 5.09
CA LYS A 56 -24.96 -7.82 6.09
C LYS A 56 -25.72 -7.10 7.21
N HIS A 57 -25.24 -5.95 7.68
CA HIS A 57 -25.97 -5.11 8.63
C HIS A 57 -27.32 -4.64 8.07
N SER A 58 -27.34 -4.17 6.82
CA SER A 58 -28.59 -3.78 6.16
C SER A 58 -29.58 -4.95 6.11
N CYS A 59 -29.12 -6.15 5.74
CA CYS A 59 -29.95 -7.35 5.69
C CYS A 59 -30.57 -7.67 7.06
N ILE A 60 -29.73 -7.72 8.11
CA ILE A 60 -30.15 -8.03 9.48
C ILE A 60 -31.21 -7.04 9.99
N LEU A 61 -31.04 -5.75 9.71
CA LEU A 61 -31.95 -4.70 10.17
C LEU A 61 -33.24 -4.63 9.35
N SER A 62 -33.21 -5.10 8.10
CA SER A 62 -34.38 -5.09 7.20
C SER A 62 -35.30 -6.31 7.37
N ALA A 63 -34.80 -7.40 7.97
CA ALA A 63 -35.54 -8.64 8.15
C ALA A 63 -36.19 -8.71 9.54
N PRO A 64 -37.48 -9.10 9.64
CA PRO A 64 -38.16 -9.27 10.94
C PRO A 64 -37.60 -10.45 11.76
N ASP A 65 -36.99 -11.45 11.11
CA ASP A 65 -36.26 -12.54 11.77
C ASP A 65 -34.95 -12.80 10.99
N PRO A 66 -33.82 -12.22 11.43
CA PRO A 66 -32.56 -12.33 10.72
C PRO A 66 -31.86 -13.68 10.98
N ASP A 67 -31.49 -14.36 9.89
CA ASP A 67 -30.81 -15.66 9.89
C ASP A 67 -29.50 -15.65 10.71
N GLU A 68 -29.33 -16.65 11.60
CA GLU A 68 -28.16 -16.77 12.49
C GLU A 68 -26.86 -16.87 11.71
N ARG A 69 -26.87 -17.54 10.55
CA ARG A 69 -25.69 -17.62 9.67
C ARG A 69 -25.21 -16.25 9.21
N THR A 70 -26.14 -15.31 9.00
CA THR A 70 -25.79 -13.93 8.62
C THR A 70 -25.08 -13.19 9.77
N LYS A 71 -25.40 -13.51 11.03
CA LYS A 71 -24.72 -12.97 12.21
C LYS A 71 -23.33 -13.58 12.39
N GLU A 72 -23.19 -14.88 12.18
CA GLU A 72 -21.89 -15.58 12.22
C GLU A 72 -20.93 -15.03 11.16
N ASP A 73 -21.40 -14.88 9.91
CA ASP A 73 -20.63 -14.27 8.83
C ASP A 73 -20.16 -12.85 9.20
N LEU A 74 -21.03 -12.06 9.83
CA LEU A 74 -20.71 -10.71 10.26
C LEU A 74 -19.65 -10.68 11.36
N ALA A 75 -19.73 -11.59 12.33
CA ALA A 75 -18.71 -11.74 13.36
C ALA A 75 -17.36 -12.15 12.75
N TRP A 76 -17.38 -13.06 11.77
CA TRP A 76 -16.19 -13.46 11.04
C TRP A 76 -15.56 -12.28 10.26
N LEU A 77 -16.38 -11.51 9.52
CA LEU A 77 -15.93 -10.34 8.76
C LEU A 77 -15.25 -9.31 9.68
N ASN A 78 -15.85 -9.00 10.83
CA ASN A 78 -15.25 -8.11 11.82
C ASN A 78 -13.90 -8.64 12.33
N GLY A 79 -13.80 -9.94 12.59
CA GLY A 79 -12.54 -10.58 12.97
C GLY A 79 -11.49 -10.51 11.85
N ALA A 80 -11.89 -10.71 10.60
CA ALA A 80 -11.01 -10.65 9.44
C ALA A 80 -10.51 -9.21 9.17
N ILE A 81 -11.38 -8.21 9.28
CA ILE A 81 -11.04 -6.78 9.17
C ILE A 81 -9.99 -6.41 10.22
N LYS A 82 -10.21 -6.77 11.48
CA LYS A 82 -9.23 -6.50 12.56
C LYS A 82 -7.88 -7.14 12.29
N ARG A 83 -7.86 -8.40 11.82
CA ARG A 83 -6.62 -9.10 11.47
C ARG A 83 -5.89 -8.44 10.31
N ASN A 84 -6.60 -8.13 9.22
CA ASN A 84 -6.02 -7.46 8.07
C ASN A 84 -5.51 -6.05 8.42
N ALA A 85 -6.23 -5.29 9.26
CA ALA A 85 -5.81 -3.96 9.70
C ALA A 85 -4.52 -4.01 10.54
N ASN A 86 -4.38 -5.00 11.42
CA ASN A 86 -3.13 -5.22 12.13
C ASN A 86 -1.99 -5.60 11.16
N ALA A 87 -2.25 -6.47 10.17
CA ALA A 87 -1.25 -6.82 9.17
C ALA A 87 -0.79 -5.60 8.36
N VAL A 88 -1.71 -4.71 7.94
CA VAL A 88 -1.35 -3.44 7.27
C VAL A 88 -0.45 -2.60 8.18
N ARG A 89 -0.82 -2.42 9.45
CA ARG A 89 0.00 -1.66 10.41
C ARG A 89 1.40 -2.25 10.53
N ASP A 90 1.52 -3.57 10.63
CA ASP A 90 2.80 -4.24 10.82
C ASP A 90 3.66 -4.16 9.55
N HIS A 91 3.06 -4.24 8.35
CA HIS A 91 3.76 -3.96 7.08
C HIS A 91 4.25 -2.52 6.97
N LEU A 92 3.44 -1.54 7.37
CA LEU A 92 3.83 -0.13 7.37
C LEU A 92 5.00 0.13 8.33
N LYS A 93 5.00 -0.50 9.51
CA LYS A 93 6.12 -0.42 10.47
C LYS A 93 7.39 -1.03 9.89
N ALA A 94 7.32 -2.23 9.33
CA ALA A 94 8.47 -2.86 8.71
C ALA A 94 9.06 -2.00 7.58
N MET A 95 8.20 -1.42 6.74
CA MET A 95 8.66 -0.47 5.71
C MET A 95 9.33 0.76 6.30
N GLN A 96 8.80 1.32 7.40
CA GLN A 96 9.42 2.46 8.07
C GLN A 96 10.79 2.13 8.68
N GLU A 97 10.95 0.92 9.25
CA GLU A 97 12.21 0.45 9.84
C GLU A 97 13.27 0.13 8.77
N ASP A 98 12.85 -0.30 7.58
CA ASP A 98 13.74 -0.65 6.47
C ASP A 98 14.26 0.58 5.69
N LEU A 99 13.68 1.77 5.91
CA LEU A 99 14.22 3.00 5.31
C LEU A 99 15.54 3.37 5.98
N PRO A 100 16.57 3.79 5.22
CA PRO A 100 17.80 4.32 5.81
C PRO A 100 17.44 5.50 6.72
N GLN A 101 18.06 5.56 7.91
CA GLN A 101 17.87 6.71 8.80
C GLN A 101 18.18 7.99 8.02
N ASP A 102 17.24 8.93 8.04
CA ASP A 102 17.45 10.27 7.52
C ASP A 102 18.55 10.93 8.38
N GLU A 103 19.82 10.79 7.99
CA GLU A 103 20.95 11.48 8.63
C GLU A 103 20.90 13.01 8.45
N ASN A 104 19.80 13.53 7.88
CA ASN A 104 19.52 14.96 7.70
C ASN A 104 18.35 15.48 8.55
N ALA A 105 17.86 14.74 9.55
CA ALA A 105 16.98 15.29 10.57
C ALA A 105 17.79 16.18 11.55
N ASN A 106 18.19 17.37 11.08
CA ASN A 106 18.78 18.43 11.89
C ASN A 106 17.71 19.40 12.41
#